data_AF-A0AAW2LKX1-F1
#
_entry.id   AF-A0AAW2LKX1-F1
#
_cell.length_a   1.000
_cell.length_b   1.000
_cell.length_c   1.000
_cell.angle_alpha   90.00
_cell.angle_beta   90.00
_cell.angle_gamma   90.00
#
_symmetry.space_group_name_H-M   'P 1'
#
loop_
_entity.id
_entity.type
_entity.pdbx_description
1 polymer ?
#
loop_
_entity_poly.entity_id
_entity_poly.type
_entity_poly.pdbx_seq_one_letter_code
_entity_poly.pdbx_strand_id
1 'polypeptide(L)'
;MHQFESLTGLKVLAIRIYEDEPVLQAFKLMRQNGVGAVPVVANDGSKAIDLSTAKNFLTAVRSYLEQTRSESPLLSGILTCHRNDTLKRSHYETGL
;
A
#
# COMPACT_ATOMS: atom_id res chain seq x y z
N MET A 1 -14.54 0.50 -27.33
CA MET A 1 -14.67 1.92 -27.68
C MET A 1 -15.69 2.53 -26.72
N HIS A 2 -15.25 3.07 -25.59
CA HIS A 2 -16.01 4.07 -24.83
C HIS A 2 -15.01 5.06 -24.24
N GLN A 3 -15.24 6.30 -24.65
CA GLN A 3 -14.40 7.48 -24.55
C GLN A 3 -14.73 8.15 -23.22
N PHE A 4 -13.74 8.28 -22.33
CA PHE A 4 -13.80 9.27 -21.25
C PHE A 4 -13.15 10.53 -21.79
N GLU A 5 -13.99 11.52 -22.09
CA GLU A 5 -13.56 12.79 -22.63
C GLU A 5 -12.75 13.62 -21.61
N SER A 6 -11.60 14.05 -22.11
CA SER A 6 -10.72 15.14 -21.69
C SER A 6 -11.32 16.20 -20.74
N LEU A 7 -10.84 16.22 -19.49
CA LEU A 7 -10.65 17.44 -18.73
C LEU A 7 -9.21 17.94 -18.95
N THR A 8 -9.07 18.84 -19.92
CA THR A 8 -8.06 19.90 -20.06
C THR A 8 -6.65 19.63 -19.50
N GLY A 9 -5.71 19.28 -20.39
CA GLY A 9 -4.30 19.72 -20.30
C GLY A 9 -3.40 19.11 -19.21
N LEU A 10 -3.95 18.37 -18.25
CA LEU A 10 -3.17 17.62 -17.28
C LEU A 10 -3.66 16.18 -17.32
N LYS A 11 -2.93 15.32 -18.04
CA LYS A 11 -3.08 13.87 -17.93
C LYS A 11 -2.60 13.47 -16.54
N VAL A 12 -3.41 13.73 -15.51
CA VAL A 12 -3.28 13.08 -14.22
C VAL A 12 -3.48 11.61 -14.54
N LEU A 13 -2.38 10.86 -14.62
CA LEU A 13 -2.44 9.42 -14.70
C LEU A 13 -3.21 9.00 -13.45
N ALA A 14 -4.48 8.67 -13.59
CA ALA A 14 -5.29 8.23 -12.46
C ALA A 14 -4.74 6.87 -12.06
N ILE A 15 -3.79 6.87 -11.12
CA ILE A 15 -3.16 5.67 -10.58
C ILE A 15 -4.29 4.86 -9.94
N ARG A 16 -4.53 3.66 -10.46
CA ARG A 16 -5.58 2.74 -10.00
C ARG A 16 -5.17 1.31 -10.30
N ILE A 17 -5.76 0.37 -9.58
CA ILE A 17 -5.66 -1.06 -9.89
C ILE A 17 -7.06 -1.65 -10.08
N TYR A 18 -7.16 -2.71 -10.88
CA TYR A 18 -8.39 -3.48 -11.00
C TYR A 18 -8.44 -4.58 -9.94
N GLU A 19 -9.63 -5.06 -9.60
CA GLU A 19 -9.85 -6.02 -8.50
C GLU A 19 -9.12 -7.36 -8.68
N ASP A 20 -8.92 -7.80 -9.92
CA ASP A 20 -8.19 -9.03 -10.24
C ASP A 20 -6.66 -8.83 -10.33
N GLU A 21 -6.17 -7.59 -10.20
CA GLU A 21 -4.74 -7.34 -10.23
C GLU A 21 -4.05 -7.80 -8.93
N PRO A 22 -2.86 -8.42 -9.01
CA PRO A 22 -2.13 -8.83 -7.82
C PRO A 22 -1.82 -7.64 -6.90
N VAL A 23 -1.93 -7.83 -5.58
CA VAL A 23 -1.62 -6.78 -4.57
C VAL A 23 -0.24 -6.16 -4.75
N LEU A 24 0.73 -6.93 -5.26
CA LEU A 24 2.08 -6.45 -5.55
C LEU A 24 2.10 -5.33 -6.61
N GLN A 25 1.13 -5.33 -7.55
CA GLN A 25 0.95 -4.27 -8.53
C GLN A 25 0.56 -2.94 -7.87
N ALA A 26 -0.33 -2.97 -6.88
CA ALA A 26 -0.67 -1.79 -6.08
C ALA A 26 0.58 -1.21 -5.40
N PHE A 27 1.39 -2.07 -4.77
CA PHE A 27 2.62 -1.65 -4.10
C PHE A 27 3.64 -1.06 -5.08
N LYS A 28 3.79 -1.67 -6.26
CA LYS A 28 4.64 -1.15 -7.33
C LYS A 28 4.20 0.26 -7.73
N LEU A 29 2.90 0.47 -7.94
CA LEU A 29 2.34 1.78 -8.28
C LEU A 29 2.52 2.80 -7.16
N MET A 30 2.29 2.43 -5.90
CA MET A 30 2.54 3.29 -4.73
C MET A 30 3.98 3.80 -4.72
N ARG A 31 4.96 2.89 -4.84
CA ARG A 31 6.38 3.23 -4.85
C ARG A 31 6.78 4.07 -6.06
N GLN A 32 6.33 3.71 -7.26
CA GLN A 32 6.71 4.40 -8.50
C GLN A 32 6.17 5.83 -8.58
N ASN A 33 5.03 6.09 -7.93
CA ASN A 33 4.37 7.39 -7.98
C ASN A 33 4.46 8.18 -6.67
N GLY A 34 5.11 7.64 -5.63
CA GLY A 34 5.25 8.31 -4.34
C GLY A 34 3.92 8.52 -3.59
N VAL A 35 2.95 7.62 -3.79
CA VAL A 35 1.62 7.71 -3.15
C VAL A 35 1.45 6.63 -2.09
N GLY A 36 0.80 6.98 -0.97
CA GLY A 36 0.57 6.04 0.15
C GLY A 36 -0.62 5.10 -0.06
N ALA A 37 -1.43 5.34 -1.09
CA ALA A 37 -2.63 4.58 -1.40
C ALA A 37 -2.96 4.60 -2.90
N VAL A 38 -3.62 3.56 -3.37
CA VAL A 38 -4.09 3.40 -4.76
C VAL A 38 -5.52 2.85 -4.74
N PRO A 39 -6.48 3.49 -5.45
CA PRO A 39 -7.85 3.00 -5.54
C PRO A 39 -7.91 1.67 -6.30
N VAL A 40 -8.73 0.76 -5.78
CA VAL A 40 -9.13 -0.47 -6.44
C VAL A 40 -10.49 -0.23 -7.10
N VAL A 41 -10.56 -0.47 -8.39
CA VAL A 41 -11.78 -0.33 -9.18
C VAL A 41 -12.30 -1.69 -9.63
N ALA A 42 -13.63 -1.79 -9.76
CA ALA A 42 -14.25 -2.96 -10.38
C ALA A 42 -13.71 -3.14 -11.81
N ASN A 43 -13.70 -4.38 -12.29
CA ASN A 43 -13.16 -4.73 -13.61
C ASN A 43 -13.85 -4.01 -14.78
N ASP A 44 -15.14 -3.66 -14.62
CA ASP A 44 -15.89 -2.86 -15.59
C ASP A 44 -15.48 -1.37 -15.59
N GLY A 45 -14.63 -0.96 -14.65
CA GLY A 45 -14.19 0.43 -14.44
C GLY A 45 -15.30 1.37 -13.98
N SER A 46 -16.47 0.86 -13.62
CA SER A 46 -17.65 1.68 -13.31
C SER A 46 -17.56 2.32 -11.93
N LYS A 47 -16.83 1.71 -11.00
CA LYS A 47 -16.83 2.10 -9.59
C LYS A 47 -15.52 1.78 -8.87
N ALA A 48 -15.11 2.68 -7.99
CA ALA A 48 -14.11 2.40 -6.96
C ALA A 48 -14.72 1.52 -5.87
N ILE A 49 -14.15 0.34 -5.68
CA ILE A 49 -14.65 -0.67 -4.75
C ILE A 49 -13.87 -0.68 -3.42
N ASP A 50 -12.59 -0.33 -3.46
CA ASP A 50 -11.72 -0.32 -2.27
C ASP A 50 -10.55 0.67 -2.45
N LEU A 51 -9.80 0.90 -1.38
CA LEU A 51 -8.57 1.69 -1.36
C LEU A 51 -7.44 0.86 -0.73
N SER A 52 -6.50 0.43 -1.57
CA SER A 52 -5.30 -0.25 -1.08
C SER A 52 -4.31 0.78 -0.54
N THR A 53 -3.74 0.52 0.64
CA THR A 53 -2.73 1.38 1.26
C THR A 53 -1.47 0.60 1.61
N ALA A 54 -0.36 1.30 1.82
CA ALA A 54 0.87 0.68 2.34
C ALA A 54 0.63 -0.08 3.67
N LYS A 55 -0.29 0.41 4.52
CA LYS A 55 -0.68 -0.25 5.77
C LYS A 55 -1.38 -1.59 5.52
N ASN A 56 -2.25 -1.68 4.52
CA ASN A 56 -2.92 -2.93 4.15
C ASN A 56 -1.86 -3.97 3.75
N PHE A 57 -0.88 -3.56 2.95
CA PHE A 57 0.23 -4.43 2.53
C PHE A 57 1.07 -4.93 3.73
N LEU A 58 1.52 -4.03 4.61
CA LEU A 58 2.29 -4.41 5.80
C LEU A 58 1.50 -5.33 6.74
N THR A 59 0.19 -5.13 6.85
CA THR A 59 -0.69 -6.00 7.63
C THR A 59 -0.77 -7.40 7.03
N ALA A 60 -0.89 -7.51 5.70
CA ALA A 60 -0.91 -8.80 5.00
C ALA A 60 0.43 -9.53 5.15
N VAL A 61 1.56 -8.81 5.00
CA VAL A 61 2.90 -9.37 5.22
C VAL A 61 3.05 -9.87 6.66
N ARG A 62 2.68 -9.07 7.66
CA ARG A 62 2.72 -9.49 9.07
C ARG A 62 1.89 -10.75 9.30
N SER A 63 0.64 -10.77 8.80
CA SER A 63 -0.26 -11.92 8.96
C SER A 63 0.30 -13.19 8.33
N TYR A 64 0.91 -13.08 7.14
CA TYR A 64 1.59 -14.20 6.50
C TYR A 64 2.75 -14.74 7.35
N LEU A 65 3.60 -13.83 7.84
CA LEU A 65 4.79 -14.19 8.63
C LEU A 65 4.42 -14.82 9.99
N GLU A 66 3.40 -14.30 10.67
CA GLU A 66 2.86 -14.85 11.92
C GLU A 66 2.32 -16.29 11.73
N GLN A 67 1.64 -16.55 10.61
CA GLN A 67 1.11 -17.89 10.28
C GLN A 67 2.21 -18.89 9.94
N THR A 68 3.34 -18.44 9.37
CA THR A 68 4.46 -19.31 8.98
C THR A 68 5.43 -19.67 10.11
N ARG A 69 5.16 -19.21 11.36
CA ARG A 69 5.88 -19.47 12.63
C ARG A 69 7.28 -20.10 12.48
N SER A 70 8.18 -19.34 11.86
CA SER A 70 9.61 -19.38 12.10
C SER A 70 10.03 -17.93 12.08
N GLU A 71 10.73 -17.50 13.13
CA GLU A 71 11.21 -16.14 13.39
C GLU A 71 11.81 -15.55 12.10
N SER A 72 10.98 -14.86 11.34
CA SER A 72 11.38 -14.38 10.03
C SER A 72 12.29 -13.18 10.26
N PRO A 73 13.55 -13.19 9.79
CA PRO A 73 14.46 -12.07 9.99
C PRO A 73 13.96 -10.76 9.36
N LEU A 74 12.92 -10.81 8.52
CA LEU A 74 12.21 -9.63 8.02
C LEU A 74 11.45 -8.87 9.12
N LEU A 75 11.02 -9.54 10.19
CA LEU A 75 10.33 -8.90 11.32
C LEU A 75 11.30 -8.35 12.37
N SER A 76 12.55 -8.81 12.42
CA SER A 76 13.52 -8.33 13.42
C SER A 76 13.93 -6.87 13.22
N GLY A 77 13.66 -6.30 12.04
CA GLY A 77 13.87 -4.88 11.72
C GLY A 77 12.61 -4.03 11.67
N ILE A 78 11.43 -4.58 11.99
CA ILE A 78 10.19 -3.79 11.98
C ILE A 78 10.11 -2.97 13.27
N LEU A 79 10.11 -1.65 13.13
CA LEU A 79 9.97 -0.73 14.26
C LEU A 79 8.56 -0.88 14.83
N THR A 80 8.43 -1.48 16.01
CA THR A 80 7.16 -1.48 16.74
C THR A 80 7.12 -0.25 17.63
N CYS A 81 6.01 0.50 17.59
CA CYS A 81 5.80 1.65 18.45
C CYS A 81 4.35 1.65 18.94
N HIS A 82 4.15 2.12 20.16
CA HIS A 82 2.83 2.35 20.73
C HIS A 82 2.26 3.68 20.23
N ARG A 83 0.92 3.82 20.23
CA ARG A 83 0.23 5.06 19.80
C ARG A 83 0.72 6.32 20.52
N ASN A 84 1.20 6.16 21.75
CA ASN A 84 1.68 7.26 22.59
C ASN A 84 3.20 7.46 22.51
N ASP A 85 3.91 6.64 21.74
CA ASP A 85 5.33 6.83 21.54
C ASP A 85 5.56 8.00 20.59
N THR A 86 6.61 8.76 20.88
CA THR A 86 7.08 9.77 19.94
C THR A 86 7.95 9.10 18.89
N LEU A 87 7.93 9.60 17.66
CA LEU A 87 8.87 9.15 16.61
C LEU A 87 10.32 9.28 17.08
N LYS A 88 10.58 10.33 17.87
CA LYS A 88 11.85 10.55 18.53
C LYS A 88 12.19 9.28 19.36
N ARG A 89 11.30 8.81 20.25
CA ARG A 89 11.45 7.57 21.04
C ARG A 89 11.77 6.33 20.23
N SER A 90 11.05 6.15 19.14
CA SER A 90 11.20 4.97 18.32
C SER A 90 12.55 4.90 17.59
N HIS A 91 13.26 6.02 17.40
CA HIS A 91 14.62 6.02 16.84
C HIS A 91 15.70 5.55 17.84
N TYR A 92 15.59 5.91 19.12
CA TYR A 92 16.67 5.59 20.08
C TYR A 92 16.62 4.17 20.65
N GLU A 93 15.44 3.53 20.67
CA GLU A 93 15.33 2.14 21.15
C GLU A 93 15.89 1.13 20.12
N THR A 94 16.11 1.55 18.86
CA THR A 94 16.70 0.70 17.80
C THR A 94 18.14 1.02 17.41
N GLY A 95 18.78 2.03 18.03
CA GLY A 95 20.20 2.32 17.80
C GLY A 95 20.57 2.68 16.35
N LEU A 96 19.66 3.32 15.61
CA LEU A 96 19.87 3.88 14.27
C LEU A 96 19.98 5.41 14.32
#